data_AF-A0A954YZE4-F1
#
_entry.id   AF-A0A954YZE4-F1
#
_cell.length_a   1.000
_cell.length_b   1.000
_cell.length_c   1.000
_cell.angle_alpha   90.00
_cell.angle_beta   90.00
_cell.angle_gamma   90.00
#
_symmetry.space_group_name_H-M   'P 1'
#
loop_
_entity.id
_entity.type
_entity.pdbx_description
1 polymer ?
#
loop_
_entity_poly.entity_id
_entity_poly.type
_entity_poly.pdbx_seq_one_letter_code
_entity_poly.pdbx_strand_id
1 'polypeptide(L)'
;MSQYGDSGERSQKIKAFSAIALFIVAGGLAAWRLWQPSPANFANDRGFKCAECGYDYAYEIKNGDIEPLECPKCSQKSAYQAEMCFWTKDADGNYIAKTEPTLVLLIRRINPASSEPTYCPDCGHEVVGHNPRPDEAMMLEATQREGRD
;
A
#
# COMPACT_ATOMS: atom_id res chain seq x y z
N MET A 1 55.40 45.66 -10.52
CA MET A 1 53.95 45.50 -10.79
C MET A 1 53.69 44.03 -11.09
N SER A 2 53.31 43.24 -10.09
CA SER A 2 52.96 41.83 -10.25
C SER A 2 51.46 41.68 -10.01
N GLN A 3 50.69 41.59 -11.09
CA GLN A 3 49.24 41.32 -11.06
C GLN A 3 48.89 40.03 -11.83
N TYR A 4 49.84 39.11 -12.00
CA TYR A 4 49.64 37.90 -12.81
C TYR A 4 49.45 36.60 -11.99
N GLY A 5 49.33 36.67 -10.65
CA GLY A 5 49.29 35.49 -9.77
C GLY A 5 47.91 35.03 -9.25
N ASP A 6 46.85 35.84 -9.36
CA ASP A 6 45.59 35.61 -8.61
C ASP A 6 44.52 34.81 -9.40
N SER A 7 44.61 34.73 -10.73
CA SER A 7 43.55 34.07 -11.54
C SER A 7 43.54 32.54 -11.44
N GLY A 8 44.71 31.92 -11.26
CA GLY A 8 44.85 30.45 -11.15
C GLY A 8 44.31 29.89 -9.84
N GLU A 9 44.58 30.58 -8.73
CA GLU A 9 44.17 30.14 -7.39
C GLU A 9 42.64 30.22 -7.21
N ARG A 10 42.00 31.29 -7.69
CA ARG A 10 40.53 31.41 -7.68
C ARG A 10 39.85 30.32 -8.50
N SER A 11 40.39 29.99 -9.68
CA SER A 11 39.86 28.92 -10.54
C SER A 11 39.93 27.55 -9.86
N GLN A 12 41.04 27.25 -9.17
CA GLN A 12 41.18 26.00 -8.42
C GLN A 12 40.21 25.92 -7.23
N LYS A 13 40.05 27.01 -6.47
CA LYS A 13 39.10 27.07 -5.35
C LYS A 13 37.65 26.89 -5.82
N ILE A 14 37.26 27.50 -6.94
CA ILE A 14 35.93 27.33 -7.52
C ILE A 14 35.70 25.86 -7.93
N LYS A 15 36.67 25.24 -8.62
CA LYS A 15 36.56 23.82 -9.00
C LYS A 15 36.45 22.89 -7.79
N ALA A 16 37.26 23.12 -6.76
CA ALA A 16 37.21 22.34 -5.52
C ALA A 16 35.86 22.50 -4.82
N PHE A 17 35.35 23.72 -4.70
CA PHE A 17 34.04 23.99 -4.08
C PHE A 17 32.90 23.34 -4.87
N SER A 18 32.90 23.46 -6.20
CA SER A 18 31.89 22.81 -7.05
C SER A 18 31.92 21.29 -6.92
N ALA A 19 33.10 20.67 -6.87
CA ALA A 19 33.22 19.23 -6.66
C ALA A 19 32.66 18.80 -5.30
N ILE A 20 33.00 19.53 -4.23
CA ILE A 20 32.48 19.26 -2.88
C ILE A 20 30.96 19.39 -2.84
N ALA A 21 30.41 20.47 -3.40
CA ALA A 21 28.97 20.69 -3.46
C ALA A 21 28.26 19.54 -4.21
N LEU A 22 28.83 19.08 -5.32
CA LEU A 22 28.28 17.99 -6.11
C LEU A 22 28.31 16.65 -5.33
N PHE A 23 29.39 16.39 -4.58
CA PHE A 23 29.46 15.24 -3.67
C PHE A 23 28.44 15.31 -2.52
N ILE A 24 28.23 16.49 -1.93
CA ILE A 24 27.23 16.67 -0.88
C ILE A 24 25.82 16.42 -1.43
N VAL A 25 25.49 16.96 -2.61
CA VAL A 25 24.19 16.74 -3.25
C VAL A 25 23.99 15.27 -3.61
N ALA A 26 24.98 14.63 -4.22
CA ALA A 26 24.92 13.20 -4.56
C ALA A 26 24.78 12.33 -3.31
N GLY A 27 25.55 12.63 -2.24
CA GLY A 27 25.47 11.94 -0.96
C GLY A 27 24.12 12.14 -0.29
N GLY A 28 23.56 13.35 -0.32
CA GLY A 28 22.23 13.65 0.21
C GLY A 28 21.11 12.90 -0.52
N LEU A 29 21.17 12.85 -1.86
CA LEU A 29 20.20 12.09 -2.66
C LEU A 29 20.31 10.57 -2.41
N ALA A 30 21.53 10.05 -2.28
CA ALA A 30 21.75 8.64 -1.94
C ALA A 30 21.20 8.30 -0.55
N ALA A 31 21.48 9.13 0.47
CA ALA A 31 20.95 8.96 1.82
C ALA A 31 19.41 9.04 1.85
N TRP A 32 18.81 9.99 1.12
CA TRP A 32 17.36 10.12 1.02
C TRP A 32 16.70 8.89 0.40
N ARG A 33 17.30 8.30 -0.64
CA ARG A 33 16.81 7.06 -1.26
C ARG A 33 16.88 5.86 -0.33
N LEU A 34 17.90 5.78 0.54
CA LEU A 34 18.04 4.69 1.51
C LEU A 34 17.02 4.78 2.66
N TRP A 35 16.48 5.96 2.94
CA TRP A 35 15.42 6.16 3.94
C TRP A 35 14.00 6.01 3.41
N GLN A 36 13.81 5.83 2.09
CA GLN A 36 12.50 5.49 1.56
C GLN A 36 12.13 4.06 1.99
N PRO A 37 10.88 3.82 2.42
CA PRO A 37 10.42 2.46 2.70
C PRO A 37 10.61 1.60 1.46
N SER A 38 11.11 0.38 1.66
CA SER A 38 11.40 -0.51 0.54
C SER A 38 10.10 -0.83 -0.22
N PRO A 39 10.11 -0.96 -1.56
CA PRO A 39 8.95 -1.42 -2.31
C PRO A 39 8.39 -2.76 -1.81
N ALA A 40 9.23 -3.58 -1.16
CA ALA A 40 8.81 -4.84 -0.55
C ALA A 40 7.83 -4.63 0.62
N ASN A 41 7.94 -3.52 1.35
CA ASN A 41 7.04 -3.23 2.48
C ASN A 41 5.61 -2.99 1.98
N PHE A 42 5.45 -2.30 0.84
CA PHE A 42 4.12 -2.09 0.23
C PHE A 42 3.50 -3.39 -0.33
N ALA A 43 4.32 -4.37 -0.70
CA ALA A 43 3.83 -5.66 -1.14
C ALA A 43 3.39 -6.56 0.04
N ASN A 44 3.91 -6.30 1.24
CA ASN A 44 3.65 -7.10 2.44
C ASN A 44 2.50 -6.56 3.30
N ASP A 45 2.12 -5.29 3.11
CA ASP A 45 0.95 -4.72 3.79
C ASP A 45 -0.34 -5.29 3.20
N ARG A 46 -1.07 -6.06 4.02
CA ARG A 46 -2.31 -6.74 3.64
C ARG A 46 -3.39 -6.48 4.69
N GLY A 47 -4.63 -6.43 4.22
CA GLY A 47 -5.80 -6.46 5.09
C GLY A 47 -6.04 -7.87 5.63
N PHE A 48 -6.22 -7.98 6.93
CA PHE A 48 -6.62 -9.21 7.62
C PHE A 48 -7.97 -9.02 8.28
N LYS A 49 -8.74 -10.12 8.33
CA LYS A 49 -10.02 -10.19 9.05
C LYS A 49 -10.05 -11.41 9.95
N CYS A 50 -10.46 -11.20 11.20
CA CYS A 50 -10.66 -12.29 12.16
C CYS A 50 -11.99 -13.00 11.90
N ALA A 51 -11.96 -14.32 11.70
CA ALA A 51 -13.15 -15.14 11.48
C ALA A 51 -14.09 -15.15 12.71
N GLU A 52 -13.54 -15.02 13.92
CA GLU A 52 -14.29 -15.18 15.18
C GLU A 52 -14.99 -13.88 15.60
N CYS A 53 -14.31 -12.74 15.51
CA CYS A 53 -14.86 -11.45 15.97
C CYS A 53 -15.11 -10.44 14.85
N GLY A 54 -14.79 -10.78 13.59
CA GLY A 54 -14.99 -9.91 12.43
C GLY A 54 -14.09 -8.69 12.37
N TYR A 55 -13.09 -8.57 13.25
CA TYR A 55 -12.20 -7.41 13.32
C TYR A 55 -11.27 -7.32 12.11
N ASP A 56 -11.26 -6.14 11.49
CA ASP A 56 -10.45 -5.79 10.34
C ASP A 56 -9.20 -5.03 10.79
N TYR A 57 -8.04 -5.40 10.25
CA TYR A 57 -6.79 -4.70 10.54
C TYR A 57 -5.77 -4.87 9.42
N ALA A 58 -4.89 -3.88 9.25
CA ALA A 58 -3.72 -3.98 8.39
C ALA A 58 -2.59 -4.72 9.14
N TYR A 59 -1.87 -5.58 8.44
CA TYR A 59 -0.74 -6.32 8.99
C TYR A 59 0.35 -6.53 7.94
N GLU A 60 1.58 -6.23 8.33
CA GLU A 60 2.76 -6.50 7.53
C GLU A 60 3.20 -7.94 7.74
N ILE A 61 3.07 -8.77 6.71
CA ILE A 61 3.46 -10.18 6.75
C ILE A 61 4.97 -10.32 6.95
N LYS A 62 5.38 -11.11 7.94
CA LYS A 62 6.78 -11.40 8.25
C LYS A 62 7.17 -12.80 7.76
N ASN A 63 8.46 -13.00 7.54
CA ASN A 63 8.98 -14.32 7.17
C ASN A 63 8.69 -15.33 8.29
N GLY A 64 8.02 -16.43 7.93
CA GLY A 64 7.64 -17.50 8.85
C GLY A 64 6.23 -17.35 9.44
N ASP A 65 5.50 -16.29 9.10
CA ASP A 65 4.08 -16.18 9.44
C ASP A 65 3.29 -17.28 8.72
N ILE A 66 2.39 -17.95 9.46
CA ILE A 66 1.53 -19.01 8.96
C ILE A 66 0.10 -18.68 9.39
N GLU A 67 -0.83 -18.66 8.43
CA GLU A 67 -2.24 -18.47 8.73
C GLU A 67 -2.88 -19.72 9.36
N PRO A 68 -3.84 -19.55 10.29
CA PRO A 68 -4.34 -18.27 10.80
C PRO A 68 -3.38 -17.59 11.79
N LEU A 69 -3.34 -16.26 11.74
CA LEU A 69 -2.63 -15.41 12.69
C LEU A 69 -3.46 -15.16 13.95
N GLU A 70 -2.80 -14.72 15.01
CA GLU A 70 -3.47 -14.25 16.23
C GLU A 70 -4.14 -12.89 15.99
N CYS A 71 -5.44 -12.79 16.28
CA CYS A 71 -6.19 -11.55 16.16
C CYS A 71 -5.83 -10.59 17.31
N PRO A 72 -5.45 -9.33 17.04
CA PRO A 72 -5.07 -8.37 18.08
C PRO A 72 -6.23 -7.94 18.99
N LYS A 73 -7.49 -8.19 18.58
CA LYS A 73 -8.69 -7.80 19.35
C LYS A 73 -9.18 -8.89 20.30
N CYS A 74 -9.21 -10.15 19.85
CA CYS A 74 -9.76 -11.27 20.63
C CYS A 74 -8.72 -12.33 21.02
N SER A 75 -7.45 -12.17 20.62
CA SER A 75 -6.33 -13.08 20.90
C SER A 75 -6.53 -14.52 20.41
N GLN A 76 -7.51 -14.77 19.54
CA GLN A 76 -7.71 -16.08 18.92
C GLN A 76 -6.88 -16.21 17.64
N LYS A 77 -6.35 -17.41 17.39
CA LYS A 77 -5.67 -17.75 16.12
C LYS A 77 -6.69 -18.02 15.03
N SER A 78 -7.31 -16.95 14.54
CA SER A 78 -8.41 -17.00 13.57
C SER A 78 -8.41 -15.82 12.60
N ALA A 79 -7.28 -15.10 12.48
CA ALA A 79 -7.14 -14.03 11.50
C ALA A 79 -6.51 -14.54 10.21
N TYR A 80 -7.16 -14.23 9.10
CA TYR A 80 -6.75 -14.64 7.76
C TYR A 80 -6.63 -13.42 6.87
N GLN A 81 -5.81 -13.52 5.83
CA GLN A 81 -5.76 -12.49 4.79
C GLN A 81 -7.14 -12.35 4.14
N ALA A 82 -7.64 -11.12 4.09
CA ALA A 82 -8.91 -10.78 3.49
C ALA A 82 -8.74 -10.30 2.04
N GLU A 83 -9.77 -10.49 1.22
CA GLU A 83 -9.86 -9.89 -0.11
C GLU A 83 -10.44 -8.47 0.00
N MET A 84 -10.02 -7.61 -0.93
CA MET A 84 -10.48 -6.22 -0.99
C MET A 84 -11.66 -6.10 -1.95
N CYS A 85 -12.80 -5.62 -1.47
CA CYS A 85 -13.94 -5.28 -2.30
C CYS A 85 -14.06 -3.76 -2.45
N PHE A 86 -13.72 -3.26 -3.63
CA PHE A 86 -13.82 -1.84 -4.01
C PHE A 86 -15.18 -1.49 -4.65
N TRP A 87 -16.14 -2.40 -4.63
CA TRP A 87 -17.48 -2.18 -5.15
C TRP A 87 -18.43 -1.72 -4.05
N THR A 88 -19.33 -0.81 -4.38
CA THR A 88 -20.51 -0.45 -3.59
C THR A 88 -21.72 -0.26 -4.51
N LYS A 89 -22.90 0.06 -3.95
CA LYS A 89 -24.10 0.35 -4.73
C LYS A 89 -24.49 1.81 -4.58
N ASP A 90 -24.91 2.44 -5.67
CA ASP A 90 -25.52 3.77 -5.64
C ASP A 90 -26.98 3.70 -5.14
N ALA A 91 -27.66 4.85 -5.10
CA ALA A 91 -29.06 4.94 -4.68
C ALA A 91 -30.03 4.15 -5.59
N ASP A 92 -29.64 3.93 -6.84
CA ASP A 92 -30.41 3.20 -7.84
C ASP A 92 -30.09 1.69 -7.83
N GLY A 93 -29.13 1.26 -7.00
CA GLY A 93 -28.71 -0.13 -6.84
C GLY A 93 -27.64 -0.60 -7.85
N ASN A 94 -27.08 0.30 -8.66
CA ASN A 94 -26.02 -0.02 -9.61
C ASN A 94 -24.67 -0.13 -8.90
N TYR A 95 -23.81 -1.02 -9.39
CA TYR A 95 -22.45 -1.14 -8.87
C TYR A 95 -21.59 0.05 -9.28
N ILE A 96 -20.99 0.70 -8.29
CA ILE A 96 -20.03 1.80 -8.44
C ILE A 96 -18.77 1.48 -7.65
N ALA A 97 -17.65 2.10 -8.01
CA ALA A 97 -16.41 1.97 -7.23
C ALA A 97 -16.44 2.82 -5.96
N LYS A 98 -15.64 2.47 -4.95
CA LYS A 98 -15.34 3.28 -3.76
C LYS A 98 -13.83 3.25 -3.49
N THR A 99 -13.26 4.28 -2.86
CA THR A 99 -11.80 4.33 -2.66
C THR A 99 -11.31 3.45 -1.51
N GLU A 100 -12.13 3.26 -0.48
CA GLU A 100 -11.81 2.42 0.68
C GLU A 100 -12.47 1.05 0.55
N PRO A 101 -11.68 -0.04 0.43
CA PRO A 101 -12.25 -1.36 0.21
C PRO A 101 -12.88 -1.91 1.48
N THR A 102 -13.93 -2.71 1.34
CA THR A 102 -14.36 -3.61 2.41
C THR A 102 -13.44 -4.82 2.42
N LEU A 103 -12.89 -5.17 3.59
CA LEU A 103 -12.17 -6.42 3.77
C LEU A 103 -13.17 -7.57 3.92
N VAL A 104 -13.07 -8.54 3.02
CA VAL A 104 -13.98 -9.68 2.95
C VAL A 104 -13.18 -10.97 3.14
N LEU A 105 -13.58 -11.75 4.15
CA LEU A 105 -12.98 -13.05 4.41
C LEU A 105 -13.64 -14.11 3.53
N LEU A 106 -12.88 -14.69 2.61
CA LEU A 106 -13.38 -15.78 1.77
C LEU A 106 -13.69 -17.02 2.61
N ILE A 107 -14.88 -17.59 2.43
CA ILE A 107 -15.31 -18.82 3.12
C ILE A 107 -14.32 -19.96 2.85
N ARG A 108 -13.85 -20.08 1.60
CA ARG A 108 -12.84 -21.09 1.21
C ARG A 108 -11.48 -20.93 1.92
N ARG A 109 -11.17 -19.75 2.48
CA ARG A 109 -9.92 -19.54 3.24
C ARG A 109 -10.01 -20.18 4.62
N ILE A 110 -11.21 -20.17 5.22
CA ILE A 110 -11.50 -20.82 6.51
C ILE A 110 -11.77 -22.31 6.32
N ASN A 111 -12.56 -22.66 5.30
CA ASN A 111 -12.92 -24.03 4.96
C ASN A 111 -12.60 -24.31 3.49
N PRO A 112 -11.40 -24.81 3.16
CA PRO A 112 -10.98 -25.09 1.79
C PRO A 112 -11.85 -26.09 1.02
N ALA A 113 -12.64 -26.90 1.73
CA ALA A 113 -13.58 -27.84 1.12
C ALA A 113 -14.94 -27.21 0.76
N SER A 114 -15.20 -25.97 1.20
CA SER A 114 -16.45 -25.28 0.88
C SER A 114 -16.45 -24.81 -0.57
N SER A 115 -17.57 -25.06 -1.27
CA SER A 115 -17.88 -24.49 -2.59
C SER A 115 -18.85 -23.31 -2.52
N GLU A 116 -19.13 -22.81 -1.32
CA GLU A 116 -20.05 -21.68 -1.14
C GLU A 116 -19.42 -20.37 -1.66
N PRO A 117 -20.18 -19.57 -2.44
CA PRO A 117 -19.72 -18.25 -2.85
C PRO A 117 -19.63 -17.33 -1.63
N THR A 118 -18.64 -16.44 -1.64
CA THR A 118 -18.51 -15.39 -0.63
C THR A 118 -19.07 -14.10 -1.19
N TYR A 119 -19.91 -13.40 -0.43
CA TYR A 119 -20.46 -12.10 -0.84
C TYR A 119 -19.95 -10.99 0.07
N CYS A 120 -19.69 -9.82 -0.52
CA CYS A 120 -19.35 -8.63 0.23
C CYS A 120 -20.55 -8.17 1.07
N PRO A 121 -20.38 -7.96 2.39
CA PRO A 121 -21.49 -7.56 3.26
C PRO A 121 -21.98 -6.12 2.99
N ASP A 122 -21.16 -5.29 2.35
CA ASP A 122 -21.50 -3.90 2.04
C ASP A 122 -22.36 -3.80 0.77
N CYS A 123 -21.97 -4.48 -0.31
CA CYS A 123 -22.58 -4.27 -1.63
C CYS A 123 -23.28 -5.51 -2.21
N GLY A 124 -23.08 -6.68 -1.62
CA GLY A 124 -23.61 -7.96 -2.11
C GLY A 124 -22.92 -8.49 -3.37
N HIS A 125 -21.82 -7.87 -3.81
CA HIS A 125 -21.00 -8.38 -4.92
C HIS A 125 -20.31 -9.69 -4.50
N GLU A 126 -20.26 -10.67 -5.39
CA GLU A 126 -19.48 -11.90 -5.15
C GLU A 126 -17.99 -11.55 -5.07
N VAL A 127 -17.33 -12.00 -4.02
CA VAL A 127 -15.89 -11.79 -3.82
C VAL A 127 -15.19 -13.11 -4.07
N VAL A 128 -14.28 -13.10 -5.03
CA VAL A 128 -13.41 -14.22 -5.37
C VAL A 128 -11.98 -13.93 -4.92
N GLY A 129 -11.11 -14.94 -4.89
CA GLY A 129 -9.70 -14.65 -4.61
C GLY A 129 -9.04 -13.92 -5.76
N HIS A 130 -8.17 -12.97 -5.42
CA HIS A 130 -7.69 -11.95 -6.36
C HIS A 130 -8.87 -11.17 -6.94
N ASN A 131 -9.74 -10.69 -6.06
CA ASN A 131 -10.98 -10.02 -6.45
C ASN A 131 -10.69 -8.86 -7.43
N PRO A 132 -11.30 -8.85 -8.63
CA PRO A 132 -11.01 -7.82 -9.62
C PRO A 132 -11.46 -6.45 -9.09
N ARG A 133 -10.55 -5.49 -9.19
CA ARG A 133 -10.85 -4.08 -8.91
C ARG A 133 -11.76 -3.52 -10.02
N PRO A 134 -12.63 -2.53 -9.72
CA PRO A 134 -13.25 -1.71 -10.74
C PRO A 134 -12.22 -1.14 -11.70
N ASP A 135 -12.67 -0.79 -12.91
CA ASP A 135 -11.80 -0.14 -13.89
C ASP A 135 -11.27 1.21 -13.38
N GLU A 136 -10.22 1.70 -14.03
CA GLU A 136 -9.53 2.92 -13.61
C GLU A 136 -10.44 4.16 -13.69
N ALA A 137 -11.35 4.22 -14.67
CA ALA A 137 -12.26 5.35 -14.81
C ALA A 137 -13.25 5.42 -13.64
N MET A 138 -13.81 4.27 -13.23
CA MET A 138 -14.69 4.18 -12.06
C MET A 138 -13.94 4.52 -10.77
N MET A 139 -12.69 4.06 -10.64
CA MET A 139 -11.87 4.40 -9.46
C MET A 139 -11.55 5.89 -9.39
N LEU A 140 -11.27 6.55 -10.53
CA LEU A 140 -11.04 7.99 -10.59
C LEU A 140 -12.32 8.77 -10.23
N GLU A 141 -13.46 8.34 -10.76
CA GLU A 141 -14.76 8.92 -10.41
C GLU A 141 -15.05 8.78 -8.90
N ALA A 142 -14.71 7.63 -8.29
CA ALA A 142 -14.85 7.43 -6.85
C ALA A 142 -14.00 8.41 -6.04
N THR A 143 -12.73 8.63 -6.44
CA THR A 143 -11.85 9.63 -5.80
C THR A 143 -12.45 11.03 -5.86
N GLN A 144 -12.92 11.45 -7.04
CA GLN A 144 -13.54 12.75 -7.25
C GLN A 144 -14.82 12.92 -6.42
N ARG A 145 -15.67 11.89 -6.39
CA ARG A 145 -16.92 11.91 -5.63
C ARG A 145 -16.68 11.99 -4.12
N GLU A 146 -15.58 11.40 -3.63
CA GLU A 146 -15.20 11.42 -2.22
C GLU A 146 -14.31 12.62 -1.84
N GLY A 147 -13.88 13.43 -2.82
CA GLY A 147 -13.05 14.62 -2.61
C GLY A 147 -11.63 14.28 -2.13
N ARG A 148 -11.01 13.25 -2.70
CA ARG A 148 -9.68 12.74 -2.29
C ARG A 148 -8.54 13.10 -3.25
N ASP A 149 -8.77 14.12 -4.08
CA ASP A 149 -7.93 14.57 -5.21
C ASP A 149 -6.70 15.37 -4.78
#